data_AF-A0A847Z4J9-F1
#
_entry.id   AF-A0A847Z4J9-F1
#
_cell.length_a   1.000
_cell.length_b   1.000
_cell.length_c   1.000
_cell.angle_alpha   90.00
_cell.angle_beta   90.00
_cell.angle_gamma   90.00
#
_symmetry.space_group_name_H-M   'P 1'
#
loop_
_entity.id
_entity.type
_entity.pdbx_description
1 polymer ?
#
loop_
_entity_poly.entity_id
_entity_poly.type
_entity_poly.pdbx_seq_one_letter_code
_entity_poly.pdbx_strand_id
1 'polypeptide(L)'
;MKCSNCSKEILSDSEFCMYCGKKIAVSDDVRHVKLNNIIFTIVIIILIFCCILLDYKYTQAKHENDFFDKSAGIVIDDKTKYYHTYNCEVFQNTKKGYWIYNVEAAKDEGYKPCPKCH
;
A
#
# COMPACT_ATOMS: atom_id res chain seq x y z
N MET A 1 51.19 12.24 -7.20
CA MET A 1 50.68 13.51 -7.81
C MET A 1 51.77 14.59 -7.74
N LYS A 2 51.71 15.68 -8.52
CA LYS A 2 52.71 16.77 -8.45
C LYS A 2 52.22 17.93 -7.56
N CYS A 3 53.13 18.51 -6.78
CA CYS A 3 52.84 19.70 -5.97
C CYS A 3 52.49 20.90 -6.87
N SER A 4 51.38 21.59 -6.60
CA SER A 4 51.03 22.82 -7.34
C SER A 4 51.96 24.01 -7.10
N ASN A 5 52.86 23.92 -6.12
CA ASN A 5 53.76 25.01 -5.73
C ASN A 5 55.21 24.81 -6.16
N CYS A 6 55.72 23.58 -6.00
CA CYS A 6 57.11 23.27 -6.33
C CYS A 6 57.26 22.20 -7.43
N SER A 7 56.15 21.71 -7.99
CA SER A 7 56.10 20.73 -9.09
C SER A 7 56.78 19.38 -8.85
N LYS A 8 57.30 19.13 -7.63
CA LYS A 8 57.86 17.84 -7.22
C LYS A 8 56.76 16.80 -7.04
N GLU A 9 57.08 15.55 -7.28
CA GLU A 9 56.18 14.43 -7.04
C GLU A 9 55.99 14.18 -5.54
N ILE A 10 54.74 13.97 -5.16
CA ILE A 10 54.29 13.69 -3.80
C ILE A 10 53.40 12.45 -3.83
N LEU A 11 53.42 11.68 -2.75
CA LEU A 11 52.48 10.60 -2.48
C LEU A 11 51.04 11.16 -2.42
N SER A 12 50.08 10.36 -2.88
CA SER A 12 48.67 10.76 -3.03
C SER A 12 47.94 11.02 -1.71
N ASP A 13 48.51 10.57 -0.60
CA ASP A 13 47.96 10.61 0.76
C ASP A 13 48.65 11.65 1.68
N SER A 14 49.62 12.41 1.16
CA SER A 14 50.37 13.38 1.96
C SER A 14 49.59 14.68 2.18
N GLU A 15 49.32 15.04 3.44
CA GLU A 15 48.65 16.31 3.79
C GLU A 15 49.51 17.55 3.52
N PHE A 16 50.83 17.40 3.47
CA PHE A 16 51.79 18.48 3.22
C PHE A 16 52.86 18.03 2.23
N CYS A 17 53.33 18.95 1.40
CA CYS A 17 54.48 18.71 0.55
C CYS A 17 55.75 18.65 1.40
N MET A 18 56.41 17.48 1.45
CA MET A 18 57.69 17.29 2.17
C MET A 18 58.83 18.20 1.70
N TYR A 19 58.73 18.80 0.51
CA TYR A 19 59.79 19.61 -0.08
C TYR A 19 59.58 21.12 0.05
N CYS A 20 58.34 21.60 0.15
CA CYS A 20 58.06 23.04 0.23
C CYS A 20 57.13 23.43 1.38
N GLY A 21 56.69 22.48 2.19
CA GLY A 21 55.83 22.71 3.36
C GLY A 21 54.41 23.14 3.04
N LYS A 22 54.05 23.35 1.76
CA LYS A 22 52.69 23.74 1.37
C LYS A 22 51.71 22.60 1.68
N LYS A 23 50.63 22.94 2.40
CA LYS A 23 49.50 22.03 2.64
C LYS A 23 48.85 21.64 1.32
N ILE A 24 48.64 20.35 1.13
CA ILE A 24 47.94 19.80 -0.03
C ILE A 24 46.48 19.64 0.37
N ALA A 25 45.58 20.24 -0.41
CA ALA A 25 44.16 20.01 -0.24
C ALA A 25 43.87 18.60 -0.78
N VAL A 26 43.82 17.61 0.11
CA VAL A 26 43.27 16.29 -0.20
C VAL A 26 41.78 16.52 -0.45
N SER A 27 41.32 16.29 -1.68
CA SER A 27 39.89 16.31 -1.96
C SER A 27 39.29 15.10 -1.25
N ASP A 28 38.62 15.35 -0.12
CA ASP A 28 37.77 14.37 0.57
C ASP A 28 36.61 13.97 -0.36
N ASP A 29 36.87 13.14 -1.36
CA ASP A 29 35.82 12.58 -2.22
C ASP A 29 35.10 11.41 -1.53
N VAL A 30 34.67 11.63 -0.28
CA VAL A 30 33.91 10.65 0.52
C VAL A 30 32.79 11.34 1.32
N ARG A 31 32.19 12.42 0.78
CA ARG A 31 31.04 13.09 1.42
C ARG A 31 29.78 13.23 0.59
N HIS A 32 29.69 12.63 -0.59
CA HIS A 32 28.48 12.70 -1.45
C HIS A 32 27.64 11.43 -1.57
N VAL A 33 27.95 10.32 -0.89
CA VAL A 33 27.16 9.07 -0.97
C VAL A 33 26.18 8.87 0.22
N LYS A 34 26.20 9.71 1.25
CA LYS A 34 25.40 9.48 2.48
C LYS A 34 23.99 10.07 2.50
N LEU A 35 23.62 11.02 1.63
CA LEU A 35 22.30 11.66 1.70
C LEU A 35 21.23 10.92 0.87
N ASN A 36 21.60 10.38 -0.31
CA ASN A 36 20.65 9.71 -1.21
C ASN A 36 20.17 8.35 -0.67
N ASN A 37 21.01 7.61 0.05
CA ASN A 37 20.63 6.30 0.61
C ASN A 37 19.63 6.45 1.76
N ILE A 38 19.78 7.47 2.62
CA ILE A 38 18.87 7.69 3.76
C ILE A 38 17.49 8.10 3.26
N ILE A 39 17.41 9.00 2.27
CA ILE A 39 16.13 9.42 1.69
C ILE A 39 15.41 8.23 1.07
N PHE A 40 16.12 7.37 0.33
CA PHE A 40 15.54 6.17 -0.26
C PHE A 40 15.02 5.19 0.80
N THR A 41 15.75 4.99 1.90
CA THR A 41 15.28 4.17 3.02
C THR A 41 14.03 4.74 3.68
N ILE A 42 13.96 6.06 3.90
CA ILE A 42 12.78 6.72 4.48
C ILE A 42 11.56 6.55 3.56
N VAL A 43 11.74 6.73 2.25
CA VAL A 43 10.65 6.53 1.27
C VAL A 43 10.14 5.09 1.32
N ILE A 44 11.02 4.09 1.37
CA ILE A 44 10.62 2.68 1.50
C ILE A 44 9.84 2.45 2.79
N ILE A 45 10.29 2.98 3.92
CA ILE A 45 9.57 2.83 5.20
C ILE A 45 8.18 3.46 5.13
N ILE A 46 8.06 4.65 4.52
CA ILE A 46 6.77 5.30 4.32
C ILE A 46 5.85 4.44 3.43
N LEU A 47 6.38 3.86 2.35
CA LEU A 47 5.61 2.98 1.47
C LEU A 47 5.14 1.71 2.20
N ILE A 48 6.02 1.06 2.96
CA ILE A 48 5.67 -0.13 3.76
C ILE A 48 4.61 0.22 4.80
N PHE A 49 4.79 1.33 5.52
CA PHE A 49 3.82 1.79 6.51
C PHE A 49 2.47 2.11 5.85
N CYS A 50 2.48 2.74 4.67
CA CYS A 50 1.28 2.99 3.89
C CYS A 50 0.58 1.69 3.50
N CYS A 51 1.32 0.67 3.03
CA CYS A 51 0.78 -0.66 2.73
C CYS A 51 0.11 -1.28 3.96
N ILE A 52 0.77 -1.28 5.12
CA ILE A 52 0.20 -1.82 6.36
C ILE A 52 -1.10 -1.10 6.74
N LEU A 53 -1.14 0.24 6.62
CA LEU A 53 -2.35 1.01 6.89
C LEU A 53 -3.48 0.69 5.91
N LEU A 54 -3.15 0.47 4.63
CA LEU A 54 -4.12 0.07 3.61
C LEU A 54 -4.68 -1.33 3.89
N ASP A 55 -3.83 -2.30 4.22
CA ASP A 55 -4.22 -3.66 4.54
C ASP A 55 -5.11 -3.72 5.79
N TYR A 56 -4.81 -2.90 6.80
CA TYR A 56 -5.63 -2.79 8.00
C TYR A 56 -7.05 -2.29 7.68
N LYS A 57 -7.15 -1.19 6.93
CA LYS A 57 -8.44 -0.63 6.52
C LYS A 57 -9.22 -1.57 5.60
N TYR A 58 -8.53 -2.22 4.67
CA TYR A 58 -9.12 -3.23 3.79
C TYR A 58 -9.69 -4.40 4.60
N THR A 59 -8.93 -4.91 5.58
CA THR A 59 -9.36 -6.02 6.43
C THR A 59 -10.60 -5.66 7.25
N GLN A 60 -10.66 -4.44 7.80
CA GLN A 60 -11.83 -3.95 8.53
C GLN A 60 -13.07 -3.90 7.63
N ALA A 61 -12.96 -3.25 6.47
CA ALA A 61 -14.06 -3.14 5.51
C ALA A 61 -14.51 -4.53 5.02
N LYS A 62 -13.57 -5.45 4.81
CA LYS A 62 -13.86 -6.83 4.44
C LYS A 62 -14.64 -7.56 5.54
N HIS A 63 -14.24 -7.44 6.80
CA HIS A 63 -14.94 -8.10 7.91
C HIS A 63 -16.38 -7.59 8.06
N GLU A 64 -16.60 -6.27 7.91
CA GLU A 64 -17.94 -5.69 7.91
C GLU A 64 -18.77 -6.20 6.73
N ASN A 65 -18.19 -6.26 5.53
CA ASN A 65 -18.88 -6.79 4.34
C ASN A 65 -19.20 -8.29 4.49
N ASP A 66 -18.26 -9.10 5.02
CA ASP A 66 -18.45 -10.52 5.29
C ASP A 66 -19.60 -10.75 6.28
N PHE A 67 -19.83 -9.83 7.22
CA PHE A 67 -21.00 -9.86 8.11
C PHE A 67 -22.30 -9.63 7.33
N PHE A 68 -22.34 -8.63 6.46
CA PHE A 68 -23.54 -8.33 5.64
C PHE A 68 -23.87 -9.46 4.67
N ASP A 69 -22.89 -10.03 3.98
CA ASP A 69 -23.11 -11.16 3.05
C ASP A 69 -23.70 -12.40 3.74
N LYS A 70 -23.43 -12.58 5.04
CA LYS A 70 -23.97 -13.69 5.84
C LYS A 70 -25.30 -13.37 6.51
N SER A 71 -25.52 -12.11 6.88
CA SER A 71 -26.59 -11.72 7.79
C SER A 71 -27.74 -10.99 7.10
N ALA A 72 -27.50 -10.36 5.95
CA ALA A 72 -28.49 -9.61 5.20
C ALA A 72 -28.92 -10.36 3.92
N GLY A 73 -30.22 -10.37 3.64
CA GLY A 73 -30.80 -10.88 2.41
C GLY A 73 -31.53 -9.77 1.65
N ILE A 74 -31.10 -9.51 0.42
CA ILE A 74 -31.73 -8.54 -0.47
C ILE A 74 -32.84 -9.22 -1.26
N VAL A 75 -34.07 -8.75 -1.10
CA VAL A 75 -35.25 -9.27 -1.78
C VAL A 75 -35.66 -8.31 -2.89
N ILE A 76 -35.77 -8.82 -4.12
CA ILE A 76 -36.18 -8.05 -5.29
C ILE A 76 -37.71 -8.16 -5.47
N ASP A 77 -38.37 -7.09 -5.91
CA ASP A 77 -39.79 -7.12 -6.31
C ASP A 77 -39.99 -7.80 -7.68
N ASP A 78 -39.67 -9.09 -7.75
CA ASP A 78 -39.76 -9.93 -8.94
C ASP A 78 -40.62 -11.19 -8.75
N LYS A 79 -41.23 -11.34 -7.56
CA LYS A 79 -42.06 -12.47 -7.15
C LYS A 79 -41.35 -13.84 -7.10
N THR A 80 -40.03 -13.88 -7.26
CA THR A 80 -39.27 -15.15 -7.25
C THR A 80 -39.14 -15.78 -5.87
N LYS A 81 -39.38 -14.98 -4.82
CA LYS A 81 -39.20 -15.39 -3.42
C LYS A 81 -37.77 -15.85 -3.10
N TYR A 82 -36.78 -15.23 -3.75
CA TYR A 82 -35.37 -15.36 -3.37
C TYR A 82 -34.86 -14.13 -2.61
N TYR A 83 -33.90 -14.36 -1.70
CA TYR A 83 -33.01 -13.32 -1.20
C TYR A 83 -31.61 -13.50 -1.79
N HIS A 84 -30.91 -12.38 -1.96
CA HIS A 84 -29.63 -12.27 -2.65
C HIS A 84 -28.59 -11.56 -1.78
N THR A 85 -27.31 -11.88 -1.98
CA THR A 85 -26.20 -11.01 -1.55
C THR A 85 -26.06 -9.79 -2.47
N TYR A 86 -25.30 -8.78 -2.03
CA TYR A 86 -25.06 -7.57 -2.82
C TYR A 86 -24.39 -7.90 -4.17
N ASN A 87 -23.44 -8.83 -4.22
CA ASN A 87 -22.73 -9.18 -5.45
C ASN A 87 -23.49 -10.13 -6.39
N CYS A 88 -24.76 -10.44 -6.11
CA CYS A 88 -25.54 -11.29 -7.00
C CYS A 88 -25.81 -10.61 -8.35
N GLU A 89 -25.49 -11.29 -9.45
CA GLU A 89 -25.72 -10.80 -10.81
C GLU A 89 -27.19 -10.42 -11.08
N VAL A 90 -28.15 -11.17 -10.53
CA VAL A 90 -29.58 -10.88 -10.68
C VAL A 90 -29.94 -9.54 -10.03
N PHE A 91 -29.38 -9.28 -8.85
CA PHE A 91 -29.60 -8.02 -8.15
C PHE A 91 -28.87 -6.86 -8.83
N GLN A 92 -27.61 -7.03 -9.21
CA GLN A 92 -26.81 -5.97 -9.85
C GLN A 92 -27.38 -5.50 -11.19
N ASN A 93 -28.13 -6.35 -11.89
CA ASN A 93 -28.72 -6.04 -13.19
C ASN A 93 -30.23 -5.75 -13.16
N THR A 94 -30.86 -5.69 -11.99
CA THR A 94 -32.29 -5.40 -11.88
C THR A 94 -32.57 -3.88 -11.86
N LYS A 95 -33.73 -3.49 -12.39
CA LYS A 95 -34.29 -2.13 -12.24
C LYS A 95 -35.48 -2.10 -11.26
N LYS A 96 -35.78 -3.23 -10.62
CA LYS A 96 -36.88 -3.37 -9.67
C LYS A 96 -36.52 -2.77 -8.32
N GLY A 97 -37.56 -2.43 -7.55
CA GLY A 97 -37.38 -2.11 -6.13
C GLY A 97 -36.87 -3.33 -5.35
N TYR A 98 -36.32 -3.08 -4.18
CA TYR A 98 -35.82 -4.12 -3.30
C TYR A 98 -35.99 -3.74 -1.83
N TRP A 99 -35.95 -4.75 -0.97
CA TRP A 99 -35.89 -4.62 0.48
C TRP A 99 -34.69 -5.39 1.02
N ILE A 100 -34.17 -4.95 2.15
CA ILE A 100 -33.09 -5.65 2.86
C ILE A 100 -33.67 -6.16 4.17
N TYR A 101 -33.65 -7.48 4.34
CA TYR A 101 -34.00 -8.16 5.58
C TYR A 101 -32.73 -8.75 6.20
N ASN A 102 -32.77 -9.06 7.49
CA ASN A 102 -31.84 -10.08 7.96
C ASN A 102 -32.27 -11.46 7.39
N VAL A 103 -31.34 -12.42 7.32
CA VAL A 103 -31.59 -13.72 6.67
C VAL A 103 -32.68 -14.52 7.37
N GLU A 104 -32.81 -14.40 8.69
CA GLU A 104 -33.84 -15.09 9.48
C GLU A 104 -35.24 -14.56 9.15
N ALA A 105 -35.45 -13.24 9.19
CA ALA A 105 -36.71 -12.60 8.82
C ALA A 105 -37.08 -12.88 7.35
N ALA A 106 -36.09 -12.90 6.44
CA ALA A 106 -36.35 -13.29 5.05
C ALA A 106 -36.89 -14.73 4.97
N LYS A 107 -36.31 -15.67 5.72
CA LYS A 107 -36.78 -17.06 5.76
C LYS A 107 -38.17 -17.18 6.37
N ASP A 108 -38.46 -16.44 7.44
CA ASP A 108 -39.77 -16.42 8.11
C ASP A 108 -40.87 -15.88 7.19
N GLU A 109 -40.55 -14.91 6.33
CA GLU A 109 -41.41 -14.38 5.26
C GLU A 109 -41.52 -15.31 4.02
N GLY A 110 -40.86 -16.47 4.08
CA GLY A 110 -40.90 -17.51 3.05
C GLY A 110 -39.93 -17.32 1.89
N TYR A 111 -38.93 -16.43 2.01
CA TYR A 111 -37.87 -16.28 1.02
C TYR A 111 -36.81 -17.38 1.16
N LYS A 112 -36.26 -17.80 0.02
CA LYS A 112 -35.20 -18.82 -0.07
C LYS A 112 -33.87 -18.20 -0.49
N PRO A 113 -32.72 -18.82 -0.15
CA PRO A 113 -31.44 -18.37 -0.69
C PRO A 113 -31.44 -18.48 -2.22
N CYS A 114 -30.96 -17.44 -2.90
CA CYS A 114 -30.79 -17.49 -4.35
C CYS A 114 -29.71 -18.52 -4.72
N PRO A 115 -29.98 -19.49 -5.61
CA PRO A 115 -29.04 -20.54 -5.98
C PRO A 115 -27.82 -20.06 -6.79
N LYS A 116 -27.75 -18.78 -7.14
CA LYS A 116 -26.62 -18.18 -7.88
C LYS A 116 -25.59 -17.52 -6.95
N CYS A 117 -25.98 -17.12 -5.74
CA CYS A 117 -25.13 -16.36 -4.84
C CYS A 117 -25.06 -16.88 -3.40
N HIS A 118 -25.74 -18.00 -3.11
CA HIS A 118 -25.68 -18.78 -1.88
C HIS A 118 -25.61 -20.26 -2.24
#